data_AF-A0A8S0GZX6-F1
#
_entry.id   AF-A0A8S0GZX6-F1
#
_cell.length_a   1.000
_cell.length_b   1.000
_cell.length_c   1.000
_cell.angle_alpha   90.00
_cell.angle_beta   90.00
_cell.angle_gamma   90.00
#
_symmetry.space_group_name_H-M   'P 1'
#
loop_
_entity.id
_entity.type
_entity.pdbx_description
1 polymer ?
#
loop_
_entity_poly.entity_id
_entity_poly.type
_entity_poly.pdbx_seq_one_letter_code
_entity_poly.pdbx_strand_id
1 'polypeptide(L)'
;MVSLAVDDPYWPALACAHDSRIQRVEGGAERSGSVLNALLHLHAQGAADDDWVLVHDAARPNLSRDDLDKLLGELVDDPVGGLLAVPARDTLKRVDKHGRVLETVDRSLIWQAYTPQMFRLGALHRALADSLVADVAITDEASAMEWAGQAPRLIEGRSDNLKVTRPEDLEWLRQRWSNRR
;
A
#
# COMPACT_ATOMS: atom_id res chain seq x y z
N MET A 1 8.21 -6.82 -7.76
CA MET A 1 8.67 -5.73 -8.64
C MET A 1 8.93 -4.48 -7.83
N VAL A 2 9.74 -3.56 -8.34
CA VAL A 2 9.94 -2.23 -7.77
C VAL A 2 9.77 -1.20 -8.89
N SER A 3 8.77 -0.34 -8.75
CA SER A 3 8.54 0.77 -9.68
C SER A 3 9.37 1.96 -9.26
N LEU A 4 10.27 2.42 -10.14
CA LEU A 4 11.24 3.49 -9.84
C LEU A 4 11.34 4.46 -11.02
N ALA A 5 11.76 5.70 -10.73
CA ALA A 5 12.15 6.65 -11.77
C ALA A 5 13.24 6.03 -12.67
N VAL A 6 13.24 6.34 -13.98
CA VAL A 6 14.19 5.78 -14.96
C VAL A 6 15.65 6.07 -14.59
N ASP A 7 15.88 7.21 -13.97
CA ASP A 7 17.19 7.72 -13.60
C ASP A 7 17.49 7.60 -12.09
N ASP A 8 16.77 6.74 -11.35
CA ASP A 8 17.03 6.51 -9.92
C ASP A 8 18.52 6.17 -9.69
N PRO A 9 19.29 7.05 -9.01
CA PRO A 9 20.73 6.90 -8.91
C PRO A 9 21.13 5.88 -7.84
N TYR A 10 20.20 5.47 -6.97
CA TYR A 10 20.47 4.58 -5.86
C TYR A 10 20.26 3.12 -6.24
N TRP A 11 19.27 2.83 -7.10
CA TRP A 11 18.90 1.48 -7.50
C TRP A 11 20.09 0.59 -7.89
N PRO A 12 21.01 1.01 -8.79
CA PRO A 12 22.12 0.14 -9.22
C PRO A 12 23.09 -0.24 -8.09
N ALA A 13 23.11 0.52 -6.99
CA ALA A 13 23.97 0.26 -5.84
C ALA A 13 23.31 -0.62 -4.76
N LEU A 14 22.00 -0.86 -4.84
CA LEU A 14 21.29 -1.69 -3.87
C LEU A 14 21.55 -3.17 -4.13
N ALA A 15 21.89 -3.93 -3.09
CA ALA A 15 22.11 -5.37 -3.21
C ALA A 15 20.90 -6.13 -3.81
N CYS A 16 19.68 -5.65 -3.53
CA CYS A 16 18.45 -6.23 -4.06
C CYS A 16 18.27 -6.04 -5.57
N ALA A 17 18.97 -5.08 -6.19
CA ALA A 17 18.90 -4.85 -7.64
C ALA A 17 19.51 -5.98 -8.48
N HIS A 18 20.31 -6.85 -7.84
CA HIS A 18 20.92 -8.01 -8.47
C HIS A 18 20.20 -9.34 -8.16
N ASP A 19 19.11 -9.30 -7.37
CA ASP A 19 18.31 -10.49 -7.07
C ASP A 19 17.36 -10.81 -8.23
N SER A 20 17.46 -12.01 -8.79
CA SER A 20 16.65 -12.46 -9.94
C SER A 20 15.14 -12.45 -9.69
N ARG A 21 14.71 -12.47 -8.43
CA ARG A 21 13.29 -12.39 -8.04
C ARG A 21 12.76 -10.96 -8.09
N ILE A 22 13.65 -9.97 -8.15
CA ILE A 22 13.29 -8.56 -8.09
C ILE A 22 13.47 -7.95 -9.46
N GLN A 23 12.34 -7.63 -10.08
CA GLN A 23 12.30 -6.93 -11.35
C GLN A 23 12.01 -5.45 -11.13
N ARG A 24 12.69 -4.60 -11.89
CA ARG A 24 12.43 -3.16 -11.93
C ARG A 24 11.46 -2.84 -13.07
N VAL A 25 10.53 -1.94 -12.80
CA VAL A 25 9.66 -1.34 -13.82
C VAL A 25 9.74 0.18 -13.71
N GLU A 26 9.44 0.87 -14.82
CA GLU A 26 9.39 2.33 -14.83
C GLU A 26 8.19 2.83 -14.02
N GLY A 27 8.45 3.77 -13.10
CA GLY A 27 7.41 4.45 -12.33
C GLY A 27 6.55 5.36 -13.20
N GLY A 28 5.33 5.65 -12.74
CA GLY A 28 4.47 6.67 -13.32
C GLY A 28 4.70 8.04 -12.68
N ALA A 29 4.00 9.06 -13.19
CA ALA A 29 4.02 10.41 -12.62
C ALA A 29 3.53 10.45 -11.16
N GLU A 30 2.59 9.57 -10.82
CA GLU A 30 2.00 9.41 -9.50
C GLU A 30 2.18 7.98 -8.98
N ARG A 31 1.91 7.76 -7.68
CA ARG A 31 1.97 6.43 -7.05
C ARG A 31 1.09 5.41 -7.78
N SER A 32 -0.16 5.77 -8.09
CA SER A 32 -1.11 4.90 -8.80
C SER A 32 -0.63 4.50 -10.20
N GLY A 33 -0.02 5.43 -10.93
CA GLY A 33 0.59 5.13 -12.25
C GLY A 33 1.77 4.17 -12.13
N SER A 34 2.59 4.29 -11.08
CA SER A 34 3.68 3.36 -10.79
C SER A 34 3.20 1.94 -10.51
N VAL A 35 2.07 1.81 -9.80
CA VAL A 35 1.43 0.52 -9.54
C VAL A 35 0.84 -0.05 -10.84
N LEU A 36 0.10 0.76 -11.60
CA LEU A 36 -0.51 0.34 -12.87
C LEU A 36 0.53 -0.21 -13.85
N ASN A 37 1.68 0.46 -14.00
CA ASN A 37 2.79 -0.02 -14.84
C ASN A 37 3.30 -1.40 -14.38
N ALA A 38 3.40 -1.64 -13.06
CA ALA A 38 3.80 -2.93 -12.53
C ALA A 38 2.75 -4.03 -12.79
N LEU A 39 1.46 -3.71 -12.70
CA LEU A 39 0.38 -4.67 -13.00
C LEU A 39 0.35 -5.04 -14.48
N LEU A 40 0.53 -4.06 -15.38
CA LEU A 40 0.67 -4.30 -16.81
C LEU A 40 1.86 -5.21 -17.12
N HIS A 41 2.97 -5.01 -16.42
CA HIS A 41 4.15 -5.86 -16.57
C HIS A 41 3.90 -7.28 -16.06
N LEU A 42 3.19 -7.47 -14.94
CA LEU A 42 2.75 -8.80 -14.48
C LEU A 42 1.94 -9.53 -15.55
N HIS A 43 0.96 -8.85 -16.15
CA HIS A 43 0.16 -9.41 -17.24
C HIS A 43 1.01 -9.78 -18.46
N ALA A 44 1.95 -8.91 -18.85
CA ALA A 44 2.86 -9.19 -19.97
C ALA A 44 3.75 -10.42 -19.70
N GLN A 45 3.98 -10.77 -18.43
CA GLN A 45 4.70 -11.99 -18.03
C GLN A 45 3.82 -13.23 -17.90
N GLY A 46 2.51 -13.11 -18.17
CA GLY A 46 1.57 -14.22 -18.16
C GLY A 46 0.83 -14.42 -16.84
N ALA A 47 0.88 -13.46 -15.91
CA ALA A 47 0.01 -13.48 -14.73
C ALA A 47 -1.46 -13.32 -15.16
N ALA A 48 -2.33 -14.14 -14.58
CA ALA A 48 -3.74 -14.20 -14.90
C ALA A 48 -4.54 -13.17 -14.09
N ASP A 49 -5.73 -12.81 -14.60
CA ASP A 49 -6.63 -11.85 -13.93
C ASP A 49 -7.02 -12.27 -12.51
N ASP A 50 -7.10 -13.58 -12.27
CA ASP A 50 -7.42 -14.17 -10.99
C ASP A 50 -6.19 -14.39 -10.10
N ASP A 51 -4.97 -14.05 -10.51
CA ASP A 51 -3.83 -14.10 -9.59
C ASP A 51 -3.94 -13.02 -8.50
N TRP A 52 -3.43 -13.33 -7.32
CA TRP A 52 -3.30 -12.36 -6.24
C TRP A 52 -2.07 -11.48 -6.45
N VAL A 53 -2.23 -10.17 -6.32
CA VAL A 53 -1.13 -9.21 -6.25
C VAL A 53 -1.10 -8.52 -4.89
N LEU A 54 0.10 -8.39 -4.33
CA LEU A 54 0.34 -7.62 -3.12
C LEU A 54 1.12 -6.35 -3.49
N VAL A 55 0.55 -5.20 -3.15
CA VAL A 55 1.21 -3.90 -3.30
C VAL A 55 1.67 -3.42 -1.93
N HIS A 56 2.98 -3.17 -1.80
CA HIS A 56 3.61 -2.74 -0.56
C HIS A 56 4.43 -1.48 -0.77
N ASP A 57 4.31 -0.52 0.14
CA ASP A 57 5.10 0.71 0.07
C ASP A 57 6.54 0.39 0.48
N ALA A 58 7.51 0.67 -0.40
CA ALA A 58 8.94 0.51 -0.08
C ALA A 58 9.37 1.33 1.16
N ALA A 59 8.67 2.44 1.42
CA ALA A 59 8.87 3.28 2.59
C ALA A 59 8.35 2.67 3.92
N ARG A 60 7.78 1.46 3.92
CA ARG A 60 7.35 0.72 5.12
C ARG A 60 8.26 -0.49 5.37
N PRO A 61 9.48 -0.31 5.91
CA PRO A 61 10.45 -1.39 6.01
C PRO A 61 10.23 -2.32 7.21
N ASN A 62 9.28 -2.02 8.11
CA ASN A 62 9.05 -2.77 9.36
C ASN A 62 7.79 -3.66 9.32
N LEU A 63 7.48 -4.23 8.15
CA LEU A 63 6.42 -5.22 8.01
C LEU A 63 6.72 -6.48 8.82
N SER A 64 5.74 -6.95 9.61
CA SER A 64 5.83 -8.22 10.35
C SER A 64 5.58 -9.40 9.44
N ARG A 65 6.28 -10.52 9.69
CA ARG A 65 5.92 -11.79 9.07
C ARG A 65 4.52 -12.25 9.48
N ASP A 66 4.19 -12.11 10.77
CA ASP A 66 2.88 -12.52 11.30
C ASP A 66 1.73 -11.69 10.70
N ASP A 67 1.92 -10.39 10.51
CA ASP A 67 0.91 -9.53 9.87
C ASP A 67 0.72 -9.90 8.39
N LEU A 68 1.81 -10.23 7.69
CA LEU A 68 1.74 -10.69 6.31
C LEU A 68 1.03 -12.04 6.20
N ASP A 69 1.40 -13.01 7.03
CA ASP A 69 0.79 -14.34 7.03
C ASP A 69 -0.71 -14.25 7.40
N LYS A 70 -1.07 -13.37 8.34
CA LYS A 70 -2.47 -13.06 8.69
C LYS A 70 -3.23 -12.45 7.52
N LEU A 71 -2.66 -11.44 6.86
CA LEU A 71 -3.26 -10.81 5.67
C LEU A 71 -3.54 -11.85 4.58
N LEU A 72 -2.54 -12.68 4.25
CA LEU A 72 -2.67 -13.72 3.23
C LEU A 72 -3.72 -14.76 3.63
N GLY A 73 -3.68 -15.24 4.87
CA GLY A 73 -4.60 -16.27 5.36
C GLY A 73 -6.06 -15.82 5.46
N GLU A 74 -6.30 -14.56 5.84
CA GLU A 74 -7.67 -14.03 5.94
C GLU A 74 -8.27 -13.63 4.59
N LEU A 75 -7.44 -13.35 3.58
CA LEU A 75 -7.88 -12.85 2.27
C LEU A 75 -7.83 -13.89 1.15
N VAL A 76 -7.19 -15.04 1.33
CA VAL A 76 -7.00 -16.05 0.27
C VAL A 76 -8.31 -16.46 -0.42
N ASP A 77 -9.39 -16.56 0.35
CA ASP A 77 -10.74 -16.93 -0.10
C ASP A 77 -11.71 -15.73 -0.13
N ASP A 78 -11.21 -14.51 0.13
CA ASP A 78 -12.05 -13.31 0.07
C ASP A 78 -12.36 -12.95 -1.40
N PRO A 79 -13.63 -12.62 -1.74
CA PRO A 79 -14.02 -12.34 -3.11
C PRO A 79 -13.42 -11.03 -3.66
N VAL A 80 -12.99 -10.11 -2.81
CA VAL A 80 -12.44 -8.80 -3.21
C VAL A 80 -10.96 -8.73 -2.90
N GLY A 81 -10.58 -9.06 -1.67
CA GLY A 81 -9.27 -8.76 -1.09
C GLY A 81 -9.37 -7.71 0.02
N GLY A 82 -8.25 -7.05 0.33
CA GLY A 82 -8.16 -6.22 1.51
C GLY A 82 -6.78 -5.64 1.76
N LEU A 83 -6.62 -5.01 2.92
CA LEU A 83 -5.40 -4.31 3.30
C LEU A 83 -5.10 -4.48 4.78
N LEU A 84 -3.82 -4.35 5.12
CA LEU A 84 -3.45 -4.07 6.49
C LEU A 84 -3.95 -2.69 6.91
N ALA A 85 -4.45 -2.61 8.13
CA ALA A 85 -4.87 -1.36 8.74
C ALA A 85 -4.71 -1.40 10.26
N VAL A 86 -4.80 -0.22 10.89
CA VAL A 86 -4.68 -0.07 12.34
C VAL A 86 -5.80 0.84 12.84
N PRO A 87 -6.52 0.49 13.92
CA PRO A 87 -7.59 1.35 14.43
C PRO A 87 -7.03 2.69 14.94
N ALA A 88 -7.79 3.76 14.75
CA ALA A 88 -7.43 5.08 15.25
C ALA A 88 -7.35 5.09 16.78
N ARG A 89 -6.20 5.49 17.32
CA ARG A 89 -5.96 5.55 18.77
C ARG A 89 -6.29 6.91 19.36
N ASP A 90 -5.79 7.96 18.73
CA ASP A 90 -5.96 9.32 19.24
C ASP A 90 -7.34 9.89 18.95
N THR A 91 -7.72 10.92 19.70
CA THR A 91 -8.96 11.65 19.46
C THR A 91 -8.88 12.39 18.13
N LEU A 92 -9.77 12.06 17.20
CA LEU A 92 -9.84 12.69 15.88
C LEU A 92 -10.81 13.88 15.89
N LYS A 93 -10.42 14.99 15.26
CA LYS A 93 -11.24 16.18 15.09
C LYS A 93 -11.48 16.44 13.61
N ARG A 94 -12.73 16.66 13.21
CA ARG A 94 -13.03 17.23 11.90
C ARG A 94 -12.95 18.76 12.01
N VAL A 95 -12.26 19.41 11.08
CA VAL A 95 -12.07 20.86 11.08
C VAL A 95 -12.70 21.49 9.85
N ASP A 96 -13.03 22.78 9.94
CA ASP A 96 -13.42 23.59 8.79
C ASP A 96 -12.20 24.11 8.01
N LYS A 97 -12.46 24.85 6.92
CA LYS A 97 -11.43 25.49 6.10
C LYS A 97 -10.58 26.54 6.82
N HIS A 98 -10.98 26.95 8.03
CA HIS A 98 -10.27 27.92 8.88
C HIS A 98 -9.52 27.23 10.03
N GLY A 99 -9.48 25.89 10.06
CA GLY A 99 -8.81 25.11 11.09
C GLY A 99 -9.56 25.08 12.44
N ARG A 100 -10.85 25.44 12.46
CA ARG A 100 -11.68 25.37 13.67
C ARG A 100 -12.35 24.00 13.77
N VAL A 101 -12.40 23.46 14.99
CA VAL A 101 -13.04 22.16 15.27
C VAL A 101 -14.53 22.25 15.00
N LEU A 102 -15.01 21.40 14.09
CA LEU A 102 -16.43 21.18 13.81
C LEU A 102 -17.01 20.11 14.74
N GLU A 103 -16.32 18.98 14.87
CA GLU A 103 -16.74 17.87 15.74
C GLU A 103 -15.58 16.98 16.15
N THR A 104 -15.86 16.12 17.13
CA THR A 104 -15.01 14.97 17.46
C THR A 104 -15.53 13.76 16.71
N VAL A 105 -14.68 13.12 15.92
CA VAL A 105 -15.05 11.92 15.15
C VAL A 105 -15.04 10.71 16.07
N ASP A 106 -16.03 9.82 15.93
CA ASP A 106 -16.03 8.53 16.62
C ASP A 106 -14.92 7.64 16.06
N ARG A 107 -13.79 7.60 16.78
CA ARG A 107 -12.62 6.82 16.38
C ARG A 107 -12.84 5.30 16.36
N SER A 108 -13.91 4.78 16.97
CA SER A 108 -14.16 3.33 17.03
C SER A 108 -14.42 2.71 15.66
N LEU A 109 -14.81 3.53 14.68
CA LEU A 109 -15.06 3.14 13.30
C LEU A 109 -13.99 3.66 12.32
N ILE A 110 -12.90 4.28 12.82
CA ILE A 110 -11.87 4.87 11.96
C ILE A 110 -10.59 4.05 12.03
N TRP A 111 -10.05 3.75 10.86
CA TRP A 111 -8.82 2.98 10.68
C TRP A 111 -7.83 3.75 9.82
N GLN A 112 -6.54 3.55 10.08
CA GLN A 112 -5.46 4.05 9.24
C GLN A 112 -5.07 2.95 8.25
N ALA A 113 -5.18 3.25 6.95
CA ALA A 113 -4.80 2.35 5.87
C ALA A 113 -3.28 2.17 5.79
N TYR A 114 -2.83 0.92 5.81
CA TYR A 114 -1.42 0.53 5.73
C TYR A 114 -1.21 -0.33 4.47
N THR A 115 0.02 -0.75 4.23
CA THR A 115 0.37 -1.73 3.20
C THR A 115 1.12 -2.89 3.87
N PRO A 116 1.02 -4.14 3.34
CA PRO A 116 0.52 -4.50 2.01
C PRO A 116 -1.00 -4.39 1.83
N GLN A 117 -1.42 -4.17 0.59
CA GLN A 117 -2.79 -4.32 0.12
C GLN A 117 -2.82 -5.43 -0.93
N MET A 118 -3.81 -6.31 -0.84
CA MET A 118 -3.91 -7.57 -1.59
C MET A 118 -5.23 -7.62 -2.35
N PHE A 119 -5.14 -7.69 -3.67
CA PHE A 119 -6.30 -7.73 -4.57
C PHE A 119 -6.04 -8.68 -5.74
N ARG A 120 -7.11 -9.12 -6.42
CA ARG A 120 -6.96 -9.86 -7.69
C ARG A 120 -6.40 -8.93 -8.76
N LEU A 121 -5.41 -9.41 -9.51
CA LEU A 121 -4.65 -8.64 -10.49
C LEU A 121 -5.57 -7.94 -11.49
N GLY A 122 -6.47 -8.69 -12.13
CA GLY A 122 -7.37 -8.14 -13.15
C GLY A 122 -8.37 -7.13 -12.59
N ALA A 123 -8.85 -7.36 -11.36
CA ALA A 123 -9.78 -6.44 -10.69
C ALA A 123 -9.09 -5.12 -10.34
N LEU A 124 -7.90 -5.19 -9.74
CA LEU A 124 -7.12 -4.01 -9.37
C LEU A 124 -6.64 -3.23 -10.60
N HIS A 125 -6.17 -3.93 -11.63
CA HIS A 125 -5.76 -3.33 -12.90
C HIS A 125 -6.91 -2.52 -13.53
N ARG A 126 -8.10 -3.12 -13.66
CA ARG A 126 -9.29 -2.44 -14.19
C ARG A 126 -9.66 -1.21 -13.34
N ALA A 127 -9.74 -1.37 -12.02
CA ALA A 127 -10.08 -0.28 -11.12
C ALA A 127 -9.13 0.92 -11.26
N LEU A 128 -7.82 0.68 -11.29
CA LEU A 128 -6.82 1.73 -11.48
C LEU A 128 -6.89 2.36 -12.87
N ALA A 129 -7.00 1.55 -13.93
CA ALA A 129 -7.07 2.04 -15.30
C ALA A 129 -8.33 2.90 -15.54
N ASP A 130 -9.49 2.42 -15.09
CA ASP A 130 -10.76 3.12 -15.23
C ASP A 130 -10.78 4.42 -14.40
N SER A 131 -10.21 4.41 -13.19
CA SER A 131 -10.09 5.62 -12.36
C SER A 131 -9.19 6.68 -13.00
N LEU A 132 -8.13 6.25 -13.71
CA LEU A 132 -7.22 7.15 -14.42
C LEU A 132 -7.92 7.81 -15.60
N VAL A 133 -8.72 7.06 -16.36
CA VAL A 133 -9.54 7.60 -17.46
C VAL A 133 -10.61 8.56 -16.95
N ALA A 134 -11.17 8.29 -15.77
CA ALA A 134 -12.19 9.10 -15.13
C ALA A 134 -11.64 10.33 -14.37
N ASP A 135 -10.31 10.55 -14.36
CA ASP A 135 -9.62 11.62 -13.61
C ASP A 135 -9.96 11.62 -12.11
N VAL A 136 -10.05 10.41 -11.53
CA VAL A 136 -10.36 10.22 -10.10
C VAL A 136 -9.06 10.13 -9.32
N ALA A 137 -8.95 10.93 -8.27
CA ALA A 137 -7.80 10.92 -7.37
C ALA A 137 -7.79 9.65 -6.52
N ILE A 138 -6.89 8.72 -6.84
CA ILE A 138 -6.64 7.49 -6.09
C ILE A 138 -5.45 7.66 -5.14
N THR A 139 -5.65 7.37 -3.86
CA THR A 139 -4.61 7.50 -2.83
C THR A 139 -3.88 6.19 -2.55
N ASP A 140 -4.58 5.07 -2.67
CA ASP A 140 -4.07 3.71 -2.50
C ASP A 140 -4.90 2.69 -3.30
N GLU A 141 -4.47 1.42 -3.31
CA GLU A 141 -5.14 0.39 -4.10
C GLU A 141 -6.59 0.16 -3.63
N ALA A 142 -6.83 0.22 -2.32
CA ALA A 142 -8.15 0.11 -1.72
C ALA A 142 -9.08 1.22 -2.21
N SER A 143 -8.64 2.48 -2.29
CA SER A 143 -9.47 3.58 -2.81
C SER A 143 -9.88 3.40 -4.28
N ALA A 144 -9.05 2.75 -5.11
CA ALA A 144 -9.45 2.38 -6.48
C ALA A 144 -10.53 1.29 -6.47
N MET A 145 -10.38 0.27 -5.60
CA MET A 145 -11.35 -0.80 -5.43
C MET A 145 -12.70 -0.26 -4.89
N GLU A 146 -12.66 0.65 -3.92
CA GLU A 146 -13.83 1.35 -3.38
C GLU A 146 -14.56 2.15 -4.47
N TRP A 147 -13.81 2.90 -5.29
CA TRP A 147 -14.37 3.63 -6.42
C TRP A 147 -15.02 2.70 -7.45
N ALA A 148 -14.46 1.51 -7.66
CA ALA A 148 -15.06 0.46 -8.50
C ALA A 148 -16.26 -0.25 -7.84
N GLY A 149 -16.75 0.25 -6.70
CA GLY A 149 -17.93 -0.27 -5.99
C GLY A 149 -17.65 -1.51 -5.13
N GLN A 150 -16.37 -1.84 -4.89
CA GLN A 150 -15.98 -2.95 -4.03
C GLN A 150 -15.83 -2.49 -2.58
N ALA A 151 -15.78 -3.45 -1.66
CA ALA A 151 -15.59 -3.19 -0.23
C ALA A 151 -14.42 -4.03 0.31
N PRO A 152 -13.17 -3.53 0.22
CA PRO A 152 -11.99 -4.23 0.73
C PRO A 152 -12.10 -4.52 2.24
N ARG A 153 -11.59 -5.68 2.67
CA ARG A 153 -11.51 -6.00 4.10
C ARG A 153 -10.32 -5.32 4.78
N LEU A 154 -10.53 -4.85 6.01
CA LEU A 154 -9.46 -4.37 6.88
C LEU A 154 -8.95 -5.51 7.76
N ILE A 155 -7.66 -5.81 7.64
CA ILE A 155 -6.97 -6.78 8.50
C ILE A 155 -6.11 -6.01 9.49
N GLU A 156 -6.39 -6.15 10.79
CA GLU A 156 -5.61 -5.46 11.81
C GLU A 156 -4.16 -5.95 11.83
N GLY A 157 -3.23 -5.02 11.63
CA GLY A 157 -1.79 -5.25 11.74
C GLY A 157 -1.16 -4.43 12.86
N ARG A 158 0.15 -4.57 13.05
CA ARG A 158 0.87 -3.79 14.07
C ARG A 158 0.99 -2.33 13.67
N SER A 159 0.77 -1.44 14.64
CA SER A 159 0.96 0.02 14.49
C SER A 159 2.40 0.45 14.23
N ASP A 160 3.36 -0.48 14.35
CA ASP A 160 4.79 -0.22 14.22
C ASP A 160 5.31 -0.46 12.78
N ASN A 161 4.41 -0.85 11.85
CA ASN A 161 4.63 -0.86 10.39
C ASN A 161 4.51 0.55 9.78
N LEU A 162 5.28 1.48 10.34
CA LEU A 162 5.24 2.90 10.00
C LEU A 162 5.77 3.16 8.58
N LYS A 163 5.15 4.13 7.89
CA LYS A 163 5.69 4.69 6.65
C LYS A 163 6.71 5.77 6.99
N VAL A 164 7.94 5.59 6.53
CA VAL A 164 8.99 6.60 6.65
C VAL A 164 8.66 7.76 5.72
N THR A 165 8.32 8.90 6.31
CA THR A 165 7.99 10.13 5.60
C THR A 165 8.79 11.33 6.10
N ARG A 166 9.36 11.22 7.31
CA ARG A 166 10.10 12.28 7.98
C ARG A 166 11.39 11.75 8.63
N PRO A 167 12.38 12.62 8.90
CA PRO A 167 13.63 12.21 9.54
C PRO A 167 13.43 11.50 10.89
N GLU A 168 12.44 11.93 11.69
CA GLU A 168 12.11 11.30 12.97
C GLU A 168 11.65 9.83 12.84
N ASP A 169 11.01 9.47 11.72
CA ASP A 169 10.57 8.09 11.45
C ASP A 169 11.77 7.15 11.30
N LEU A 170 12.86 7.64 10.68
CA LEU A 170 14.11 6.88 10.53
C LEU A 170 14.80 6.66 11.87
N GLU A 171 14.84 7.68 12.72
CA GLU A 171 15.45 7.54 14.05
C GLU A 171 14.65 6.55 14.93
N TRP A 172 13.32 6.63 14.86
CA TRP A 172 12.45 5.67 15.53
C TRP A 172 12.71 4.23 15.06
N LEU A 173 12.81 4.00 13.74
CA LEU A 173 13.14 2.69 13.18
C LEU A 173 14.53 2.20 13.60
N ARG A 174 15.52 3.09 13.59
CA ARG A 174 16.91 2.77 13.98
C ARG A 174 16.96 2.25 15.41
N GLN A 175 16.27 2.90 16.34
CA GLN A 175 16.17 2.45 17.74
C GLN A 175 15.46 1.10 17.84
N ARG A 176 14.38 0.90 17.08
CA ARG A 176 13.61 -0.35 17.09
C ARG A 176 14.43 -1.54 16.59
N TRP A 177 15.17 -1.37 15.50
CA TRP A 177 16.00 -2.43 14.92
C TRP A 177 17.28 -2.70 15.70
N SER A 178 17.90 -1.69 16.29
CA SER A 178 19.08 -1.87 17.15
C SER A 178 18.81 -2.79 18.35
N ASN A 179 17.54 -2.89 18.78
CA ASN A 179 17.11 -3.73 19.89
C ASN A 179 16.64 -5.14 19.47
N ARG A 180 16.62 -5.45 18.16
CA ARG A 180 16.37 -6.82 17.66
C ARG A 180 17.70 -7.56 17.61
N ARG A 181 18.04 -8.23 18.72
CA ARG A 181 19.11 -9.25 18.74
C ARG A 181 18.70 -10.47 17.95
#